data_AF-A0A5J6PA93-F1
#
_entry.id   AF-A0A5J6PA93-F1
#
_cell.length_a   1.000
_cell.length_b   1.000
_cell.length_c   1.000
_cell.angle_alpha   90.00
_cell.angle_beta   90.00
_cell.angle_gamma   90.00
#
_symmetry.space_group_name_H-M   'P 1'
#
loop_
_entity.id
_entity.type
_entity.pdbx_description
1 polymer ?
#
loop_
_entity_poly.entity_id
_entity_poly.type
_entity_poly.pdbx_seq_one_letter_code
_entity_poly.pdbx_strand_id
1 'polypeptide(L)'
;MENQFKVQLNGQLVTGVDLATATANFAQLFKISAEKAQQMLASFPVTVKNNVDEITAQKFKAAIEKAGFLCDVKPVAELALAPTDNNDAEPDNERASTLETRTEAAPKKAVDAKSPAVKLEQPESFRGWEYKIEGRPDYGFLTVQIPANETLKVEASAMATMDTHLEMKTKFKGGLGRFLTGENIFVNEFKAAKGAGEIGIAPGTPGDLIHQYMDGQTLFLQNSAFVAATMGVELETKWQGMLKGFFSGESFFLIRASGKGDLWFNSYGAIIEIDVEDDYVVDTGNIVAFTDGMDYEITKVGGYKSLFFSGEGFVCRFRGKGKVWIQTRNSQAFVSWADYFRPVQSKG
;
A
#
# COMPACT_ATOMS: atom_id res chain seq x y z
N MET A 1 10.14 -20.29 4.81
CA MET A 1 8.97 -20.49 3.94
C MET A 1 7.78 -20.05 4.74
N GLU A 2 7.22 -18.87 4.47
CA GLU A 2 5.78 -18.75 4.69
C GLU A 2 5.18 -19.23 3.37
N ASN A 3 4.61 -20.43 3.40
CA ASN A 3 3.82 -20.91 2.27
C ASN A 3 2.73 -19.85 2.03
N GLN A 4 2.53 -19.45 0.77
CA GLN A 4 1.42 -18.57 0.43
C GLN A 4 0.18 -19.42 0.21
N PHE A 5 -0.93 -18.96 0.77
CA PHE A 5 -2.18 -19.69 0.74
C PHE A 5 -3.28 -18.87 0.08
N LYS A 6 -4.22 -19.60 -0.51
CA LYS A 6 -5.52 -19.09 -0.95
C LYS A 6 -6.62 -19.62 -0.03
N VAL A 7 -7.56 -18.75 0.32
CA VAL A 7 -8.74 -19.08 1.11
C VAL A 7 -9.94 -19.17 0.18
N GLN A 8 -10.56 -20.35 0.09
CA GLN A 8 -11.66 -20.66 -0.83
C GLN A 8 -12.89 -21.18 -0.10
N LEU A 9 -14.07 -20.64 -0.40
CA LEU A 9 -15.35 -21.22 0.00
C LEU A 9 -15.79 -22.22 -1.05
N ASN A 10 -16.25 -23.39 -0.61
CA ASN A 10 -16.73 -24.47 -1.48
C ASN A 10 -18.26 -24.60 -1.46
N GLY A 11 -18.97 -23.72 -0.75
CA GLY A 11 -20.43 -23.73 -0.66
C GLY A 11 -21.02 -24.66 0.40
N GLN A 12 -20.17 -25.27 1.23
CA GLN A 12 -20.62 -26.03 2.39
C GLN A 12 -20.86 -25.11 3.59
N LEU A 13 -21.91 -25.38 4.35
CA LEU A 13 -22.27 -24.65 5.55
C LEU A 13 -21.81 -25.39 6.80
N VAL A 14 -21.48 -24.63 7.85
CA VAL A 14 -21.27 -25.19 9.18
C VAL A 14 -22.57 -25.79 9.69
N THR A 15 -22.50 -26.97 10.30
CA THR A 15 -23.66 -27.67 10.86
C THR A 15 -24.48 -26.76 11.77
N GLY A 16 -25.78 -26.63 11.50
CA GLY A 16 -26.70 -25.84 12.32
C GLY A 16 -26.86 -24.37 11.91
N VAL A 17 -26.19 -23.92 10.84
CA VAL A 17 -26.39 -22.58 10.27
C VAL A 17 -27.07 -22.70 8.90
N ASP A 18 -28.18 -21.98 8.71
CA ASP A 18 -28.86 -21.90 7.41
C ASP A 18 -28.17 -20.91 6.47
N LEU A 19 -28.42 -21.07 5.16
CA LEU A 19 -27.78 -20.26 4.12
C LEU A 19 -28.08 -18.75 4.27
N ALA A 20 -29.26 -18.36 4.72
CA ALA A 20 -29.64 -16.96 4.84
C ALA A 20 -28.88 -16.29 6.00
N THR A 21 -28.82 -16.97 7.15
CA THR A 21 -28.02 -16.54 8.31
C THR A 21 -26.53 -16.49 7.96
N ALA A 22 -26.00 -17.52 7.29
CA ALA A 22 -24.61 -17.54 6.88
C ALA A 22 -24.27 -16.41 5.90
N THR A 23 -25.16 -16.15 4.93
CA THR A 23 -25.01 -15.06 3.95
C THR A 23 -25.05 -13.69 4.61
N ALA A 24 -25.96 -13.47 5.57
CA ALA A 24 -26.04 -12.22 6.33
C ALA A 24 -24.77 -11.98 7.18
N ASN A 25 -24.30 -13.02 7.87
CA ASN A 25 -23.06 -12.95 8.64
C ASN A 25 -21.84 -12.71 7.74
N PHE A 26 -21.79 -13.35 6.56
CA PHE A 26 -20.75 -13.13 5.56
C PHE A 26 -20.79 -11.69 5.03
N ALA A 27 -21.98 -11.17 4.71
CA ALA A 27 -22.17 -9.79 4.30
C ALA A 27 -21.67 -8.82 5.37
N GLN A 28 -21.98 -9.08 6.64
CA GLN A 28 -21.51 -8.28 7.77
C GLN A 28 -20.00 -8.39 7.98
N LEU A 29 -19.42 -9.58 7.86
CA LEU A 29 -18.00 -9.85 8.06
C LEU A 29 -17.14 -9.08 7.05
N PHE A 30 -17.52 -9.12 5.78
CA PHE A 30 -16.86 -8.41 4.69
C PHE A 30 -17.39 -7.00 4.48
N LYS A 31 -18.41 -6.60 5.24
CA LYS A 31 -19.05 -5.28 5.20
C LYS A 31 -19.55 -4.91 3.79
N ILE A 32 -20.22 -5.86 3.14
CA ILE A 32 -20.85 -5.75 1.81
C ILE A 32 -22.38 -5.81 1.93
N SER A 33 -23.13 -5.44 0.89
CA SER A 33 -24.60 -5.55 0.90
C SER A 33 -25.05 -7.01 0.88
N ALA A 34 -26.27 -7.28 1.37
CA ALA A 34 -26.84 -8.62 1.38
C ALA A 34 -27.02 -9.18 -0.04
N GLU A 35 -27.47 -8.34 -0.98
CA GLU A 35 -27.62 -8.69 -2.40
C GLU A 35 -26.27 -9.05 -3.01
N LYS A 36 -25.21 -8.31 -2.65
CA LYS A 36 -23.86 -8.57 -3.15
C LYS A 36 -23.28 -9.88 -2.59
N ALA A 37 -23.50 -10.15 -1.30
CA ALA A 37 -23.12 -11.41 -0.69
C ALA A 37 -23.82 -12.60 -1.37
N GLN A 38 -25.12 -12.49 -1.63
CA GLN A 38 -25.88 -13.50 -2.37
C GLN A 38 -25.32 -13.75 -3.77
N GLN A 39 -24.99 -12.69 -4.52
CA GLN A 39 -24.37 -12.83 -5.84
C GLN A 39 -23.02 -13.54 -5.80
N MET A 40 -22.18 -13.24 -4.80
CA MET A 40 -20.88 -13.90 -4.65
C MET A 40 -21.03 -15.37 -4.30
N LEU A 41 -21.96 -15.69 -3.41
CA LEU A 41 -22.21 -17.05 -2.93
C LEU A 41 -23.10 -17.86 -3.89
N ALA A 42 -23.51 -17.28 -5.03
CA ALA A 42 -24.28 -17.97 -6.06
C ALA A 42 -23.41 -18.90 -6.94
N SER A 43 -22.08 -18.83 -6.87
CA SER A 43 -21.18 -19.64 -7.70
C SER A 43 -19.91 -20.03 -6.96
N PHE A 44 -19.81 -21.31 -6.57
CA PHE A 44 -18.65 -21.88 -5.90
C PHE A 44 -17.73 -22.62 -6.88
N PRO A 45 -16.40 -22.70 -6.63
CA PRO A 45 -15.70 -22.15 -5.47
C PRO A 45 -15.45 -20.64 -5.57
N VAL A 46 -15.57 -19.94 -4.43
CA VAL A 46 -15.28 -18.51 -4.33
C VAL A 46 -13.94 -18.32 -3.63
N THR A 47 -12.95 -17.75 -4.31
CA THR A 47 -11.72 -17.30 -3.65
C THR A 47 -11.98 -15.99 -2.93
N VAL A 48 -11.84 -16.00 -1.60
CA VAL A 48 -12.06 -14.81 -0.76
C VAL A 48 -10.76 -14.05 -0.52
N LYS A 49 -9.64 -14.76 -0.44
CA LYS A 49 -8.32 -14.14 -0.36
C LYS A 49 -7.28 -15.03 -1.03
N ASN A 50 -6.30 -14.41 -1.67
CA ASN A 50 -5.19 -15.09 -2.32
C ASN A 50 -3.87 -14.48 -1.82
N ASN A 51 -2.78 -15.23 -1.97
CA ASN A 51 -1.42 -14.75 -1.74
C ASN A 51 -1.18 -14.21 -0.31
N VAL A 52 -1.63 -14.96 0.70
CA VAL A 52 -1.46 -14.58 2.12
C VAL A 52 -0.65 -15.62 2.90
N ASP A 53 0.05 -15.19 3.95
CA ASP A 53 0.76 -16.08 4.87
C ASP A 53 -0.21 -17.01 5.62
N GLU A 54 0.32 -18.07 6.22
CA GLU A 54 -0.48 -19.09 6.92
C GLU A 54 -1.31 -18.52 8.07
N ILE A 55 -0.71 -17.64 8.88
CA ILE A 55 -1.38 -17.06 10.06
C ILE A 55 -2.57 -16.22 9.59
N THR A 56 -2.39 -15.46 8.52
CA THR A 56 -3.43 -14.67 7.88
C THR A 56 -4.51 -15.58 7.29
N ALA A 57 -4.14 -16.60 6.52
CA ALA A 57 -5.08 -17.54 5.93
C ALA A 57 -5.95 -18.25 6.99
N GLN A 58 -5.34 -18.67 8.11
CA GLN A 58 -6.06 -19.30 9.21
C GLN A 58 -7.01 -18.35 9.94
N LYS A 59 -6.64 -17.06 10.10
CA LYS A 59 -7.55 -16.04 10.64
C LYS A 59 -8.75 -15.80 9.73
N PHE A 60 -8.54 -15.75 8.41
CA PHE A 60 -9.64 -15.70 7.44
C PHE A 60 -10.53 -16.93 7.55
N LYS A 61 -9.93 -18.12 7.64
CA LYS A 61 -10.68 -19.37 7.81
C LYS A 61 -11.57 -19.35 9.04
N ALA A 62 -11.01 -19.07 10.21
CA ALA A 62 -11.75 -19.02 11.46
C ALA A 62 -12.91 -18.01 11.43
N ALA A 63 -12.71 -16.87 10.75
CA ALA A 63 -13.74 -15.86 10.65
C ALA A 63 -14.90 -16.26 9.71
N ILE A 64 -14.58 -16.90 8.58
CA ILE A 64 -15.57 -17.39 7.61
C ILE A 64 -16.36 -18.57 8.19
N GLU A 65 -15.70 -19.48 8.92
CA GLU A 65 -16.37 -20.56 9.65
C GLU A 65 -17.30 -20.01 10.73
N LYS A 66 -16.88 -18.97 11.47
CA LYS A 66 -17.75 -18.27 12.41
C LYS A 66 -18.93 -17.57 11.73
N ALA A 67 -18.77 -17.14 10.48
CA ALA A 67 -19.87 -16.60 9.68
C ALA A 67 -20.84 -17.70 9.22
N GLY A 68 -20.46 -18.98 9.25
CA GLY A 68 -21.32 -20.12 8.92
C GLY A 68 -20.94 -20.85 7.63
N PHE A 69 -19.84 -20.47 6.95
CA PHE A 69 -19.35 -21.15 5.75
C PHE A 69 -18.08 -21.95 6.06
N LEU A 70 -18.01 -23.18 5.54
CA LEU A 70 -16.75 -23.91 5.52
C LEU A 70 -15.85 -23.38 4.41
N CYS A 71 -14.57 -23.25 4.70
CA CYS A 71 -13.58 -22.82 3.73
C CYS A 71 -12.27 -23.60 3.83
N ASP A 72 -11.67 -23.80 2.67
CA ASP A 72 -10.37 -24.44 2.53
C ASP A 72 -9.27 -23.39 2.46
N VAL A 73 -8.17 -23.69 3.13
CA VAL A 73 -6.89 -23.01 2.97
C VAL A 73 -6.01 -23.91 2.11
N LYS A 74 -5.73 -23.50 0.88
CA LYS A 74 -4.91 -24.28 -0.06
C LYS A 74 -3.59 -23.56 -0.31
N PRO A 75 -2.44 -24.26 -0.29
CA PRO A 75 -1.20 -23.66 -0.75
C PRO A 75 -1.34 -23.26 -2.22
N VAL A 76 -0.83 -22.09 -2.57
CA VAL A 76 -0.66 -21.70 -3.97
C VAL A 76 0.54 -22.49 -4.47
N ALA A 77 0.31 -23.50 -5.31
CA ALA A 77 1.39 -24.30 -5.87
C ALA A 77 2.31 -23.40 -6.70
N GLU A 78 3.60 -23.50 -6.43
CA GLU A 78 4.69 -22.85 -7.15
C GLU A 78 4.58 -23.22 -8.64
N LEU A 79 4.37 -22.22 -9.51
CA LEU A 79 4.49 -22.40 -10.95
C LEU A 79 5.97 -22.70 -11.23
N ALA A 80 6.31 -23.99 -11.29
CA ALA A 80 7.61 -24.44 -11.77
C ALA A 80 7.77 -24.03 -13.24
N LEU A 81 8.54 -22.97 -13.49
CA LEU A 81 9.11 -22.72 -14.81
C LEU A 81 10.27 -23.69 -15.01
N ALA A 82 10.16 -24.52 -16.05
CA ALA A 82 11.19 -25.47 -16.44
C ALA A 82 12.51 -24.73 -16.80
N PRO A 83 13.68 -25.32 -16.49
CA PRO A 83 14.96 -24.70 -16.81
C PRO A 83 15.19 -24.73 -18.32
N THR A 84 15.45 -23.56 -18.90
CA THR A 84 16.11 -23.49 -20.22
C THR A 84 17.61 -23.61 -19.99
N ASP A 85 18.17 -24.74 -20.42
CA ASP A 85 19.61 -24.93 -20.62
C ASP A 85 20.19 -23.76 -21.42
N ASN A 86 21.20 -23.11 -20.88
CA ASN A 86 22.21 -22.43 -21.68
C ASN A 86 23.57 -22.66 -21.03
N ASN A 87 24.37 -23.48 -21.72
CA ASN A 87 25.77 -23.78 -21.44
C ASN A 87 26.63 -22.52 -21.25
N ASP A 88 27.36 -22.53 -20.15
CA ASP A 88 28.80 -22.34 -20.00
C ASP A 88 29.53 -21.30 -20.88
N ALA A 89 30.06 -20.30 -20.19
CA ALA A 89 31.48 -19.96 -20.29
C ALA A 89 31.94 -19.26 -18.99
N GLU A 90 32.60 -20.01 -18.10
CA GLU A 90 33.51 -19.45 -17.09
C GLU A 90 34.73 -18.81 -17.75
N PRO A 91 35.44 -17.93 -17.02
CA PRO A 91 36.73 -18.41 -16.55
C PRO A 91 37.00 -18.13 -15.07
N ASP A 92 37.53 -19.18 -14.44
CA ASP A 92 38.44 -19.16 -13.29
C ASP A 92 39.49 -18.04 -13.37
N ASN A 93 39.83 -17.42 -12.24
CA ASN A 93 41.04 -17.82 -11.49
C ASN A 93 41.26 -16.99 -10.21
N GLU A 94 41.43 -17.74 -9.13
CA GLU A 94 42.11 -17.51 -7.85
C GLU A 94 42.93 -16.22 -7.64
N ARG A 95 42.81 -15.63 -6.44
CA ARG A 95 43.81 -15.78 -5.36
C ARG A 95 43.41 -15.07 -4.06
N ALA A 96 43.98 -15.62 -3.00
CA ALA A 96 43.60 -15.53 -1.59
C ALA A 96 44.19 -14.33 -0.81
N SER A 97 43.76 -14.27 0.46
CA SER A 97 44.46 -13.74 1.65
C SER A 97 44.39 -12.21 1.85
N THR A 98 44.20 -11.61 3.02
CA THR A 98 44.26 -12.01 4.45
C THR A 98 43.44 -11.01 5.26
N LEU A 99 42.75 -11.45 6.31
CA LEU A 99 42.29 -10.57 7.40
C LEU A 99 43.49 -10.20 8.28
N GLU A 100 43.71 -8.91 8.49
CA GLU A 100 44.45 -8.41 9.65
C GLU A 100 43.63 -7.34 10.39
N THR A 101 43.35 -7.67 11.65
CA THR A 101 42.89 -6.81 12.73
C THR A 101 43.88 -5.68 13.01
N ARG A 102 43.41 -4.44 13.14
CA ARG A 102 44.08 -3.44 13.98
C ARG A 102 43.07 -2.52 14.68
N THR A 103 43.04 -2.66 16.00
CA THR A 103 42.48 -1.74 16.98
C THR A 103 43.36 -0.50 17.08
N GLU A 104 42.80 0.71 17.06
CA GLU A 104 43.19 1.81 17.99
C GLU A 104 42.23 3.01 17.91
N ALA A 105 42.05 3.65 19.06
CA ALA A 105 41.01 4.61 19.37
C ALA A 105 41.41 6.08 19.15
N ALA A 106 40.44 6.87 18.68
CA ALA A 106 40.06 8.28 18.98
C ALA A 106 41.13 9.37 19.25
N PRO A 107 40.81 10.65 18.92
CA PRO A 107 40.05 11.43 19.91
C PRO A 107 38.88 12.25 19.33
N LYS A 108 37.91 12.47 20.22
CA LYS A 108 36.72 13.31 20.07
C LYS A 108 37.10 14.79 19.90
N LYS A 109 36.42 15.49 18.99
CA LYS A 109 36.16 16.93 19.11
C LYS A 109 34.66 17.17 19.07
N ALA A 110 34.16 17.77 20.15
CA ALA A 110 32.82 18.30 20.26
C ALA A 110 32.67 19.46 19.26
N VAL A 111 31.55 19.47 18.53
CA VAL A 111 31.11 20.64 17.78
C VAL A 111 29.70 20.95 18.27
N ASP A 112 29.61 21.93 19.15
CA ASP A 112 28.39 22.68 19.39
C ASP A 112 28.04 23.41 18.08
N ALA A 113 26.92 23.05 17.47
CA ALA A 113 26.32 23.85 16.42
C ALA A 113 24.80 23.73 16.52
N LYS A 114 24.17 24.75 17.12
CA LYS A 114 22.77 25.05 16.84
C LYS A 114 22.66 25.30 15.33
N SER A 115 22.04 24.37 14.61
CA SER A 115 21.69 24.60 13.20
C SER A 115 20.72 25.77 13.11
N PRO A 116 20.99 26.80 12.28
CA PRO A 116 20.05 27.87 12.04
C PRO A 116 18.87 27.33 11.21
N ALA A 117 17.65 27.70 11.59
CA ALA A 117 16.44 27.42 10.83
C ALA A 117 16.56 28.02 9.42
N VAL A 118 16.58 27.17 8.40
CA VAL A 118 16.55 27.58 7.00
C VAL A 118 15.13 28.03 6.69
N LYS A 119 14.95 29.32 6.41
CA LYS A 119 13.67 29.87 5.96
C LYS A 119 13.39 29.36 4.55
N LEU A 120 12.31 28.61 4.40
CA LEU A 120 11.90 28.02 3.12
C LEU A 120 11.27 29.11 2.26
N GLU A 121 11.89 29.43 1.11
CA GLU A 121 11.30 30.34 0.13
C GLU A 121 10.14 29.63 -0.57
N GLN A 122 8.91 29.93 -0.16
CA GLN A 122 7.69 29.47 -0.82
C GLN A 122 7.11 30.59 -1.70
N PRO A 123 6.55 30.27 -2.90
CA PRO A 123 5.96 31.26 -3.79
C PRO A 123 4.81 32.01 -3.12
N GLU A 124 4.63 33.30 -3.45
CA GLU A 124 3.80 34.30 -2.73
C GLU A 124 2.30 34.00 -2.56
N SER A 125 1.79 32.85 -3.00
CA SER A 125 0.40 32.45 -2.74
C SER A 125 0.25 30.96 -2.39
N PHE A 126 1.21 30.37 -1.70
CA PHE A 126 1.07 29.02 -1.19
C PHE A 126 -0.08 28.95 -0.15
N ARG A 127 -1.14 28.17 -0.44
CA ARG A 127 -2.40 28.12 0.35
C ARG A 127 -2.38 27.11 1.50
N GLY A 128 -1.29 26.36 1.66
CA GLY A 128 -1.16 25.24 2.61
C GLY A 128 -0.31 25.55 3.83
N TRP A 129 0.08 24.50 4.55
CA TRP A 129 1.05 24.58 5.66
C TRP A 129 2.50 24.60 5.19
N GLU A 130 3.38 25.26 5.94
CA GLU A 130 4.82 25.25 5.63
C GLU A 130 5.37 23.82 5.67
N TYR A 131 6.07 23.42 4.60
CA TYR A 131 6.69 22.12 4.48
C TYR A 131 7.92 22.17 3.57
N LYS A 132 8.77 21.16 3.68
CA LYS A 132 9.92 20.90 2.81
C LYS A 132 9.91 19.43 2.37
N ILE A 133 10.31 19.17 1.14
CA ILE A 133 10.60 17.80 0.69
C ILE A 133 12.06 17.74 0.24
N GLU A 134 12.80 16.80 0.80
CA GLU A 134 14.22 16.55 0.49
C GLU A 134 14.41 15.14 -0.07
N GLY A 135 15.56 14.88 -0.71
CA GLY A 135 15.91 13.53 -1.19
C GLY A 135 15.10 13.04 -2.40
N ARG A 136 14.26 13.87 -3.01
CA ARG A 136 13.54 13.54 -4.25
C ARG A 136 14.52 13.38 -5.45
N PRO A 137 14.21 12.49 -6.41
CA PRO A 137 13.08 11.56 -6.44
C PRO A 137 13.41 10.20 -5.80
N ASP A 138 14.61 10.02 -5.23
CA ASP A 138 15.12 8.69 -4.86
C ASP A 138 14.61 8.23 -3.48
N TYR A 139 14.62 9.13 -2.50
CA TYR A 139 14.27 8.88 -1.10
C TYR A 139 13.62 10.12 -0.47
N GLY A 140 12.40 10.43 -0.91
CA GLY A 140 11.65 11.58 -0.44
C GLY A 140 11.50 11.61 1.09
N PHE A 141 11.92 12.71 1.72
CA PHE A 141 11.72 13.01 3.14
C PHE A 141 10.90 14.28 3.29
N LEU A 142 9.76 14.21 3.98
CA LEU A 142 8.83 15.31 4.17
C LEU A 142 9.00 15.90 5.57
N THR A 143 9.32 17.19 5.67
CA THR A 143 9.26 17.96 6.91
C THR A 143 8.06 18.89 6.88
N VAL A 144 7.18 18.85 7.87
CA VAL A 144 5.99 19.71 7.98
C VAL A 144 6.03 20.52 9.28
N GLN A 145 5.72 21.81 9.19
CA GLN A 145 5.42 22.64 10.35
C GLN A 145 3.93 22.55 10.68
N ILE A 146 3.58 21.86 11.76
CA ILE A 146 2.21 21.76 12.24
C ILE A 146 1.88 23.06 13.01
N PRO A 147 0.89 23.86 12.58
CA PRO A 147 0.50 25.07 13.30
C PRO A 147 -0.01 24.77 14.72
N ALA A 148 0.09 25.76 15.61
CA ALA A 148 -0.39 25.60 16.99
C ALA A 148 -1.87 25.21 17.02
N ASN A 149 -2.20 24.22 17.84
CA ASN A 149 -3.53 23.61 18.00
C ASN A 149 -4.06 22.80 16.81
N GLU A 150 -3.30 22.68 15.72
CA GLU A 150 -3.68 21.86 14.57
C GLU A 150 -3.28 20.38 14.75
N THR A 151 -3.79 19.54 13.87
CA THR A 151 -3.51 18.09 13.86
C THR A 151 -3.17 17.63 12.45
N LEU A 152 -2.13 16.81 12.31
CA LEU A 152 -1.71 16.19 11.05
C LEU A 152 -2.02 14.70 11.07
N LYS A 153 -2.63 14.20 9.99
CA LYS A 153 -2.74 12.75 9.72
C LYS A 153 -1.45 12.30 9.06
N VAL A 154 -0.84 11.23 9.54
CA VAL A 154 0.41 10.67 9.00
C VAL A 154 0.30 9.15 8.88
N GLU A 155 0.84 8.59 7.80
CA GLU A 155 1.01 7.16 7.60
C GLU A 155 1.67 6.52 8.84
N ALA A 156 1.14 5.39 9.28
CA ALA A 156 1.74 4.68 10.39
C ALA A 156 3.17 4.24 10.05
N SER A 157 4.05 4.29 11.05
CA SER A 157 5.46 3.92 10.92
C SER A 157 6.31 4.82 10.01
N ALA A 158 5.73 5.88 9.41
CA ALA A 158 6.48 6.83 8.57
C ALA A 158 7.09 8.01 9.35
N MET A 159 6.71 8.23 10.61
CA MET A 159 7.31 9.30 11.43
C MET A 159 8.79 8.97 11.72
N ALA A 160 9.68 9.87 11.32
CA ALA A 160 11.14 9.74 11.47
C ALA A 160 11.70 10.70 12.54
N THR A 161 11.21 11.93 12.58
CA THR A 161 11.58 12.93 13.59
C THR A 161 10.33 13.71 14.02
N MET A 162 10.31 14.22 15.25
CA MET A 162 9.28 15.15 15.69
C MET A 162 9.77 15.99 16.87
N ASP A 163 9.24 17.20 17.01
CA ASP A 163 9.40 17.96 18.25
C ASP A 163 8.75 17.23 19.44
N THR A 164 9.38 17.33 20.61
CA THR A 164 8.99 16.57 21.82
C THR A 164 7.64 16.97 22.41
N HIS A 165 7.11 18.13 22.02
CA HIS A 165 5.81 18.64 22.48
C HIS A 165 4.64 18.26 21.55
N LEU A 166 4.89 17.56 20.43
CA LEU A 166 3.84 16.98 19.62
C LEU A 166 3.22 15.76 20.31
N GLU A 167 1.89 15.72 20.35
CA GLU A 167 1.13 14.63 20.96
C GLU A 167 0.63 13.67 19.88
N MET A 168 1.10 12.41 19.93
CA MET A 168 0.63 11.37 19.02
C MET A 168 -0.61 10.66 19.58
N LYS A 169 -1.67 10.57 18.78
CA LYS A 169 -2.82 9.72 19.03
C LYS A 169 -2.96 8.71 17.90
N THR A 170 -2.64 7.46 18.17
CA THR A 170 -2.94 6.37 17.25
C THR A 170 -4.43 6.10 17.24
N LYS A 171 -5.09 6.37 16.12
CA LYS A 171 -6.47 5.91 15.91
C LYS A 171 -6.44 4.47 15.43
N PHE A 172 -6.46 3.53 16.39
CA PHE A 172 -6.86 2.15 16.09
C PHE A 172 -8.35 2.14 15.72
N LYS A 173 -8.67 2.34 14.44
CA LYS A 173 -10.01 2.03 13.92
C LYS A 173 -10.12 0.52 13.65
N GLY A 174 -10.20 -0.30 14.70
CA GLY A 174 -10.89 -1.60 14.65
C GLY A 174 -10.06 -2.88 14.78
N GLY A 175 -10.65 -3.86 15.49
CA GLY A 175 -10.12 -5.21 15.73
C GLY A 175 -10.26 -6.18 14.54
N LEU A 176 -10.49 -7.47 14.83
CA LEU A 176 -10.42 -8.61 13.91
C LEU A 176 -11.13 -8.41 12.55
N GLY A 177 -12.20 -7.62 12.49
CA GLY A 177 -12.95 -7.33 11.26
C GLY A 177 -12.33 -6.32 10.27
N ARG A 178 -11.21 -5.65 10.59
CA ARG A 178 -10.44 -4.82 9.62
C ARG A 178 -9.29 -5.60 8.98
N PHE A 179 -8.71 -6.54 9.74
CA PHE A 179 -7.77 -7.53 9.24
C PHE A 179 -8.38 -8.35 8.09
N LEU A 180 -9.65 -8.74 8.24
CA LEU A 180 -10.38 -9.55 7.26
C LEU A 180 -10.83 -8.77 6.02
N THR A 181 -10.95 -7.44 6.10
CA THR A 181 -11.36 -6.61 4.96
C THR A 181 -10.18 -6.04 4.18
N GLY A 182 -8.94 -6.28 4.61
CA GLY A 182 -7.74 -5.78 3.93
C GLY A 182 -7.61 -4.25 3.92
N GLU A 183 -8.46 -3.54 4.65
CA GLU A 183 -8.53 -2.07 4.68
C GLU A 183 -7.42 -1.48 5.57
N ASN A 184 -6.16 -1.73 5.25
CA ASN A 184 -5.03 -1.24 6.03
C ASN A 184 -4.64 0.17 5.58
N ILE A 185 -5.44 1.18 5.92
CA ILE A 185 -4.84 2.49 6.22
C ILE A 185 -4.64 2.54 7.73
N PHE A 186 -3.39 2.57 8.17
CA PHE A 186 -3.04 2.92 9.53
C PHE A 186 -2.59 4.38 9.52
N VAL A 187 -3.36 5.24 10.17
CA VAL A 187 -3.06 6.68 10.27
C VAL A 187 -2.84 7.02 11.73
N ASN A 188 -1.72 7.67 12.02
CA ASN A 188 -1.47 8.34 13.29
C ASN A 188 -1.88 9.81 13.19
N GLU A 189 -2.46 10.36 14.25
CA GLU A 189 -2.74 11.80 14.35
C GLU A 189 -1.70 12.43 15.26
N PHE A 190 -1.01 13.47 14.77
CA PHE A 190 -0.03 14.24 15.53
C PHE A 190 -0.59 15.63 15.79
N LYS A 191 -0.74 15.99 17.08
CA LYS A 191 -1.35 17.25 17.51
C LYS A 191 -0.33 18.20 18.12
N ALA A 192 -0.32 19.44 17.65
CA ALA A 192 0.51 20.53 18.15
C ALA A 192 -0.17 21.28 19.32
N ALA A 193 -0.46 20.56 20.41
CA ALA A 193 -1.26 21.08 21.54
C ALA A 193 -0.55 22.17 22.38
N LYS A 194 0.78 22.27 22.29
CA LYS A 194 1.62 23.14 23.14
C LYS A 194 2.36 24.22 22.34
N GLY A 195 1.82 24.61 21.19
CA GLY A 195 2.47 25.49 20.21
C GLY A 195 2.76 24.76 18.91
N ALA A 196 3.17 25.51 17.88
CA ALA A 196 3.57 24.94 16.60
C ALA A 196 4.73 23.95 16.79
N GLY A 197 4.84 22.93 15.95
CA GLY A 197 5.90 21.93 16.05
C GLY A 197 6.22 21.28 14.72
N GLU A 198 7.46 20.82 14.61
CA GLU A 198 7.99 20.18 13.41
C GLU A 198 7.82 18.66 13.48
N ILE A 199 7.50 18.05 12.33
CA ILE A 199 7.54 16.60 12.13
C ILE A 199 8.25 16.26 10.82
N GLY A 200 9.17 15.29 10.88
CA GLY A 200 9.82 14.68 9.73
C GLY A 200 9.25 13.29 9.45
N ILE A 201 8.92 13.03 8.19
CA ILE A 201 8.18 11.85 7.72
C ILE A 201 8.99 11.21 6.58
N ALA A 202 9.37 9.96 6.76
CA ALA A 202 10.05 9.12 5.79
C ALA A 202 9.09 7.98 5.36
N PRO A 203 8.53 8.01 4.14
CA PRO A 203 7.66 6.95 3.65
C PRO A 203 8.38 5.59 3.61
N GLY A 204 7.62 4.51 3.76
CA GLY A 204 8.19 3.16 3.85
C GLY A 204 8.87 2.65 2.57
N THR A 205 8.41 3.09 1.39
CA THR A 205 8.98 2.69 0.11
C THR A 205 9.98 3.73 -0.42
N PRO A 206 11.16 3.31 -0.94
CA PRO A 206 12.08 4.20 -1.64
C PRO A 206 11.42 4.83 -2.86
N GLY A 207 11.37 6.16 -2.92
CA GLY A 207 10.84 6.82 -4.10
C GLY A 207 10.54 8.29 -3.88
N ASP A 208 9.75 8.81 -4.80
CA ASP A 208 9.44 10.22 -4.88
C ASP A 208 8.23 10.57 -4.00
N LEU A 209 8.10 11.86 -3.65
CA LEU A 209 7.05 12.37 -2.77
C LEU A 209 6.51 13.69 -3.33
N ILE A 210 5.19 13.80 -3.49
CA ILE A 210 4.54 14.99 -4.03
C ILE A 210 3.52 15.57 -3.04
N HIS A 211 3.27 16.86 -3.20
CA HIS A 211 2.26 17.62 -2.48
C HIS A 211 1.15 18.03 -3.44
N GLN A 212 -0.09 17.86 -3.00
CA GLN A 212 -1.27 18.41 -3.66
C GLN A 212 -2.10 19.18 -2.64
N TYR A 213 -2.34 20.46 -2.90
CA TYR A 213 -3.36 21.20 -2.15
C TYR A 213 -4.74 20.83 -2.68
N MET A 214 -5.60 20.34 -1.78
CA MET A 214 -7.00 20.01 -2.02
C MET A 214 -7.87 21.26 -1.77
N ASP A 215 -8.76 21.60 -2.69
CA ASP A 215 -9.72 22.71 -2.61
C ASP A 215 -11.06 22.31 -3.22
N GLY A 216 -11.58 21.15 -2.78
CA GLY A 216 -12.86 20.59 -3.21
C GLY A 216 -12.79 19.52 -4.29
N GLN A 217 -11.65 19.39 -4.99
CA GLN A 217 -11.43 18.26 -5.90
C GLN A 217 -11.29 16.92 -5.15
N THR A 218 -11.49 15.81 -5.86
CA THR A 218 -11.26 14.45 -5.33
C THR A 218 -10.06 13.80 -6.02
N LEU A 219 -9.21 13.14 -5.24
CA LEU A 219 -8.19 12.22 -5.74
C LEU A 219 -8.45 10.81 -5.22
N PHE A 220 -8.11 9.83 -6.04
CA PHE A 220 -8.03 8.43 -5.65
C PHE A 220 -6.57 8.03 -5.56
N LEU A 221 -6.13 7.49 -4.43
CA LEU A 221 -4.75 7.08 -4.18
C LEU A 221 -4.69 5.58 -3.98
N GLN A 222 -3.67 4.90 -4.46
CA GLN A 222 -3.35 3.59 -3.92
C GLN A 222 -3.01 3.75 -2.43
N ASN A 223 -3.44 2.82 -1.59
CA ASN A 223 -3.30 2.97 -0.15
C ASN A 223 -1.85 3.09 0.32
N SER A 224 -0.94 2.40 -0.37
CA SER A 224 0.50 2.46 -0.11
C SER A 224 1.14 3.79 -0.52
N ALA A 225 0.42 4.67 -1.22
CA ALA A 225 0.91 5.98 -1.62
C ALA A 225 0.63 7.06 -0.56
N PHE A 226 -0.32 6.87 0.35
CA PHE A 226 -0.67 7.91 1.31
C PHE A 226 0.46 8.15 2.32
N VAL A 227 0.90 9.41 2.47
CA VAL A 227 1.94 9.81 3.44
C VAL A 227 1.36 10.65 4.56
N ALA A 228 0.72 11.78 4.23
CA ALA A 228 0.19 12.69 5.23
C ALA A 228 -0.95 13.55 4.67
N ALA A 229 -1.81 14.04 5.54
CA ALA A 229 -2.81 15.03 5.17
C ALA A 229 -3.28 15.88 6.36
N THR A 230 -3.70 17.10 6.07
CA THR A 230 -4.38 17.95 7.07
C THR A 230 -5.76 17.40 7.45
N MET A 231 -6.33 17.87 8.55
CA MET A 231 -7.63 17.37 9.02
C MET A 231 -8.77 17.61 8.04
N GLY A 232 -8.72 18.69 7.24
CA GLY A 232 -9.74 19.04 6.25
C GLY A 232 -9.77 18.16 4.98
N VAL A 233 -8.78 17.28 4.80
CA VAL A 233 -8.80 16.24 3.75
C VAL A 233 -9.36 14.95 4.33
N GLU A 234 -10.58 14.61 3.93
CA GLU A 234 -11.25 13.36 4.31
C GLU A 234 -10.67 12.18 3.53
N LEU A 235 -10.38 11.08 4.24
CA LEU A 235 -9.86 9.84 3.67
C LEU A 235 -10.89 8.74 3.86
N GLU A 236 -11.48 8.30 2.76
CA GLU A 236 -12.48 7.24 2.75
C GLU A 236 -11.88 5.98 2.13
N THR A 237 -12.12 4.85 2.78
CA THR A 237 -11.81 3.51 2.26
C THR A 237 -13.05 2.76 1.79
N LYS A 238 -14.21 3.41 1.82
CA LYS A 238 -15.50 2.78 1.47
C LYS A 238 -16.34 3.76 0.71
N TRP A 239 -16.32 3.62 -0.60
CA TRP A 239 -17.20 4.36 -1.48
C TRP A 239 -17.61 3.45 -2.64
N GLN A 240 -18.70 3.81 -3.31
CA GLN A 240 -19.30 2.97 -4.36
C GLN A 240 -18.33 2.60 -5.50
N GLY A 241 -17.33 3.46 -5.78
CA GLY A 241 -16.30 3.20 -6.79
C GLY A 241 -15.33 2.07 -6.44
N MET A 242 -15.00 1.86 -5.16
CA MET A 242 -14.09 0.78 -4.74
C MET A 242 -14.64 -0.62 -5.03
N LEU A 243 -15.97 -0.78 -5.04
CA LEU A 243 -16.62 -2.07 -5.34
C LEU A 243 -16.33 -2.57 -6.76
N LYS A 244 -15.88 -1.70 -7.68
CA LYS A 244 -15.47 -2.09 -9.03
C LYS A 244 -14.09 -2.76 -9.07
N GLY A 245 -13.20 -2.46 -8.11
CA GLY A 245 -11.79 -2.93 -8.12
C GLY A 245 -11.48 -4.07 -7.15
N PHE A 246 -12.16 -4.14 -6.01
CA PHE A 246 -11.83 -5.05 -4.92
C PHE A 246 -12.07 -6.55 -5.21
N PHE A 247 -12.78 -6.89 -6.28
CA PHE A 247 -13.21 -8.27 -6.57
C PHE A 247 -12.57 -8.88 -7.82
N SER A 248 -11.53 -8.26 -8.39
CA SER A 248 -10.77 -8.81 -9.52
C SER A 248 -9.89 -10.00 -9.10
N GLY A 249 -9.51 -10.08 -7.82
CA GLY A 249 -8.58 -11.05 -7.25
C GLY A 249 -7.23 -10.44 -6.85
N GLU A 250 -7.04 -9.16 -7.11
CA GLU A 250 -5.83 -8.38 -6.82
C GLU A 250 -5.93 -7.60 -5.50
N SER A 251 -4.78 -7.33 -4.87
CA SER A 251 -4.68 -6.48 -3.68
C SER A 251 -4.69 -4.96 -3.99
N PHE A 252 -5.49 -4.54 -4.98
CA PHE A 252 -5.60 -3.14 -5.40
C PHE A 252 -6.60 -2.39 -4.53
N PHE A 253 -6.09 -1.69 -3.52
CA PHE A 253 -6.88 -0.95 -2.55
C PHE A 253 -6.68 0.54 -2.70
N LEU A 254 -7.77 1.25 -3.00
CA LEU A 254 -7.76 2.69 -3.18
C LEU A 254 -8.19 3.42 -1.90
N ILE A 255 -7.79 4.67 -1.77
CA ILE A 255 -8.27 5.66 -0.82
C ILE A 255 -8.87 6.82 -1.62
N ARG A 256 -10.10 7.22 -1.29
CA ARG A 256 -10.68 8.46 -1.81
C ARG A 256 -10.32 9.59 -0.87
N ALA A 257 -9.57 10.57 -1.38
CA ALA A 257 -9.22 11.80 -0.69
C ALA A 257 -10.05 12.96 -1.25
N SER A 258 -10.79 13.65 -0.39
CA SER A 258 -11.61 14.81 -0.77
C SER A 258 -11.64 15.88 0.32
N GLY A 259 -12.06 17.10 0.00
CA GLY A 259 -12.16 18.20 0.95
C GLY A 259 -11.13 19.29 0.69
N LYS A 260 -10.65 19.94 1.76
CA LYS A 260 -9.78 21.11 1.64
C LYS A 260 -8.57 21.04 2.58
N GLY A 261 -7.38 21.27 2.02
CA GLY A 261 -6.12 21.30 2.76
C GLY A 261 -5.01 20.48 2.08
N ASP A 262 -3.88 20.34 2.77
CA ASP A 262 -2.71 19.65 2.20
C ASP A 262 -2.85 18.13 2.22
N LEU A 263 -2.44 17.51 1.11
CA LEU A 263 -2.28 16.06 0.94
C LEU A 263 -0.88 15.79 0.39
N TRP A 264 -0.15 14.89 1.04
CA TRP A 264 1.14 14.39 0.58
C TRP A 264 1.05 12.89 0.33
N PHE A 265 1.65 12.47 -0.77
CA PHE A 265 1.69 11.07 -1.16
C PHE A 265 3.00 10.72 -1.88
N ASN A 266 3.41 9.47 -1.79
CA ASN A 266 4.66 8.97 -2.32
C ASN A 266 4.46 7.91 -3.41
N SER A 267 5.58 7.37 -3.86
CA SER A 267 5.65 6.28 -4.83
C SER A 267 6.77 5.30 -4.47
N TYR A 268 6.79 4.15 -5.14
CA TYR A 268 7.97 3.31 -5.23
C TYR A 268 8.74 3.62 -6.53
N GLY A 269 9.94 4.19 -6.42
CA GLY A 269 10.68 4.80 -7.52
C GLY A 269 10.25 6.24 -7.82
N ALA A 270 10.49 6.73 -9.03
CA ALA A 270 10.04 8.06 -9.46
C ALA A 270 8.53 8.12 -9.79
N ILE A 271 7.94 9.32 -9.69
CA ILE A 271 6.58 9.65 -10.13
C ILE A 271 6.61 10.18 -11.57
N ILE A 272 5.66 9.70 -12.40
CA ILE A 272 5.39 10.25 -13.73
C ILE A 272 3.91 10.66 -13.77
N GLU A 273 3.66 11.91 -14.16
CA GLU A 273 2.31 12.42 -14.39
C GLU A 273 1.88 12.19 -15.83
N ILE A 274 0.66 11.70 -16.00
CA ILE A 274 0.08 11.43 -17.31
C ILE A 274 -1.27 12.14 -17.37
N ASP A 275 -1.39 13.07 -18.31
CA ASP A 275 -2.68 13.65 -18.68
C ASP A 275 -3.39 12.67 -19.62
N VAL A 276 -4.51 12.14 -19.17
CA VAL A 276 -5.36 11.22 -19.93
C VAL A 276 -6.43 12.06 -20.61
N GLU A 277 -6.52 11.93 -21.93
CA GLU A 277 -7.52 12.65 -22.75
C GLU A 277 -8.65 11.72 -23.21
N ASP A 278 -8.34 10.47 -23.54
CA ASP A 278 -9.29 9.45 -24.00
C ASP A 278 -9.15 8.15 -23.18
N ASP A 279 -8.61 7.08 -23.79
CA ASP A 279 -8.41 5.78 -23.16
C ASP A 279 -6.93 5.57 -22.80
N TYR A 280 -6.66 5.18 -21.56
CA TYR A 280 -5.31 4.87 -21.10
C TYR A 280 -5.27 3.62 -20.23
N VAL A 281 -4.26 2.78 -20.40
CA VAL A 281 -4.13 1.51 -19.67
C VAL A 281 -2.87 1.53 -18.83
N VAL A 282 -3.01 1.24 -17.54
CA VAL A 282 -1.91 1.22 -16.58
C VAL A 282 -1.93 -0.10 -15.82
N ASP A 283 -0.76 -0.69 -15.58
CA ASP A 283 -0.64 -1.77 -14.60
C ASP A 283 -1.11 -1.26 -13.23
N THR A 284 -1.99 -2.02 -12.60
CA THR A 284 -2.61 -1.67 -11.32
C THR A 284 -1.59 -1.42 -10.22
N GLY A 285 -0.49 -2.19 -10.16
CA GLY A 285 0.58 -1.98 -9.17
C GLY A 285 1.51 -0.80 -9.49
N ASN A 286 1.32 -0.13 -10.62
CA ASN A 286 2.04 1.08 -11.01
C ASN A 286 1.21 2.36 -10.83
N ILE A 287 -0.03 2.27 -10.37
CA ILE A 287 -0.87 3.46 -10.11
C ILE A 287 -0.53 4.01 -8.73
N VAL A 288 -0.21 5.30 -8.67
CA VAL A 288 -0.02 6.04 -7.42
C VAL A 288 -1.31 6.75 -7.03
N ALA A 289 -1.83 7.56 -7.94
CA ALA A 289 -3.05 8.31 -7.75
C ALA A 289 -3.71 8.67 -9.09
N PHE A 290 -4.97 9.09 -9.06
CA PHE A 290 -5.66 9.67 -10.21
C PHE A 290 -6.78 10.61 -9.80
N THR A 291 -7.15 11.54 -10.68
CA THR A 291 -8.24 12.49 -10.44
C THR A 291 -9.62 11.82 -10.58
N ASP A 292 -10.65 12.45 -10.03
CA ASP A 292 -12.02 12.16 -10.44
C ASP A 292 -12.30 12.59 -11.89
N GLY A 293 -13.53 12.33 -12.35
CA GLY A 293 -13.98 12.67 -13.71
C GLY A 293 -13.67 11.60 -14.78
N MET A 294 -12.78 10.65 -14.50
CA MET A 294 -12.53 9.50 -15.37
C MET A 294 -13.29 8.26 -14.91
N ASP A 295 -13.79 7.50 -15.88
CA ASP A 295 -14.20 6.12 -15.64
C ASP A 295 -12.96 5.24 -15.52
N TYR A 296 -12.99 4.27 -14.60
CA TYR A 296 -11.92 3.28 -14.49
C TYR A 296 -12.47 1.87 -14.31
N GLU A 297 -11.75 0.89 -14.87
CA GLU A 297 -12.14 -0.50 -14.89
C GLU A 297 -10.91 -1.41 -14.73
N ILE A 298 -10.94 -2.32 -13.76
CA ILE A 298 -9.88 -3.31 -13.58
C ILE A 298 -10.20 -4.53 -14.43
N THR A 299 -9.28 -4.89 -15.33
CA THR A 299 -9.45 -6.01 -16.27
C THR A 299 -8.24 -6.92 -16.21
N LYS A 300 -8.46 -8.24 -16.36
CA LYS A 300 -7.38 -9.20 -16.59
C LYS A 300 -6.88 -9.06 -18.03
N VAL A 301 -5.57 -9.07 -18.20
CA VAL A 301 -4.93 -9.20 -19.52
C VAL A 301 -4.69 -10.69 -19.79
N GLY A 302 -5.40 -11.26 -20.77
CA GLY A 302 -5.31 -12.68 -21.12
C GLY A 302 -4.26 -13.01 -22.20
N GLY A 303 -3.81 -14.27 -22.24
CA GLY A 303 -2.95 -14.86 -23.28
C GLY A 303 -1.48 -15.03 -22.89
N TYR A 304 -0.68 -15.70 -23.73
CA TYR A 304 0.76 -15.98 -23.52
C TYR A 304 1.65 -14.72 -23.34
N LYS A 305 1.08 -13.52 -23.45
CA LYS A 305 1.73 -12.23 -23.17
C LYS A 305 1.47 -11.70 -21.74
N SER A 306 0.79 -12.46 -20.89
CA SER A 306 0.48 -12.10 -19.48
C SER A 306 1.72 -12.00 -18.57
N LEU A 307 2.91 -12.34 -19.08
CA LEU A 307 4.19 -12.30 -18.35
C LEU A 307 4.83 -10.91 -18.27
N PHE A 308 4.27 -9.89 -18.93
CA PHE A 308 4.80 -8.51 -18.93
C PHE A 308 4.23 -7.60 -17.84
N PHE A 309 3.22 -8.07 -17.10
CA PHE A 309 2.56 -7.30 -16.03
C PHE A 309 3.06 -7.76 -14.66
N SER A 310 2.74 -7.02 -13.60
CA SER A 310 3.20 -7.12 -12.20
C SER A 310 3.09 -8.47 -11.46
N GLY A 311 2.89 -9.58 -12.18
CA GLY A 311 2.78 -10.94 -11.70
C GLY A 311 1.34 -11.43 -11.63
N GLU A 312 0.38 -10.52 -11.46
CA GLU A 312 -1.05 -10.88 -11.29
C GLU A 312 -1.88 -10.75 -12.59
N GLY A 313 -1.35 -10.05 -13.59
CA GLY A 313 -1.98 -9.93 -14.92
C GLY A 313 -3.20 -9.01 -14.97
N PHE A 314 -3.30 -8.04 -14.06
CA PHE A 314 -4.36 -7.03 -14.04
C PHE A 314 -3.86 -5.67 -14.54
N VAL A 315 -4.78 -4.93 -15.17
CA VAL A 315 -4.57 -3.54 -15.57
C VAL A 315 -5.81 -2.73 -15.24
N CYS A 316 -5.61 -1.45 -14.95
CA CYS A 316 -6.66 -0.46 -14.88
C CYS A 316 -6.79 0.25 -16.22
N ARG A 317 -8.00 0.27 -16.78
CA ARG A 317 -8.35 1.03 -17.98
C ARG A 317 -9.05 2.30 -17.54
N PHE A 318 -8.44 3.44 -17.79
CA PHE A 318 -9.03 4.76 -17.63
C PHE A 318 -9.71 5.19 -18.93
N ARG A 319 -10.87 5.84 -18.82
CA ARG A 319 -11.61 6.44 -19.93
C ARG A 319 -12.09 7.84 -19.55
N GLY A 320 -11.90 8.80 -20.45
CA GLY A 320 -12.28 10.20 -20.26
C GLY A 320 -11.08 11.07 -19.90
N LYS A 321 -11.35 12.31 -19.47
CA LYS A 321 -10.31 13.31 -19.25
C LYS A 321 -9.93 13.44 -17.77
N GLY A 322 -8.64 13.34 -17.48
CA GLY A 322 -8.13 13.50 -16.11
C GLY A 322 -6.62 13.31 -16.04
N LYS A 323 -6.11 13.13 -14.83
CA LYS A 323 -4.67 12.92 -14.59
C LYS A 323 -4.45 11.64 -13.80
N VAL A 324 -3.42 10.88 -14.19
CA VAL A 324 -2.95 9.69 -13.49
C VAL A 324 -1.48 9.90 -13.12
N TRP A 325 -1.15 9.68 -11.86
CA TRP A 325 0.22 9.58 -11.37
C TRP A 325 0.61 8.11 -11.33
N ILE A 326 1.71 7.77 -11.99
CA ILE A 326 2.26 6.41 -11.99
C ILE A 326 3.63 6.36 -11.32
N GLN A 327 4.02 5.17 -10.90
CA GLN A 327 5.33 4.89 -10.32
C GLN A 327 6.19 4.01 -11.23
N THR A 328 7.49 4.23 -11.19
CA THR A 328 8.48 3.55 -12.06
C THR A 328 8.98 2.20 -11.53
N ARG A 329 8.58 1.82 -10.31
CA ARG A 329 8.84 0.50 -9.74
C ARG A 329 7.54 -0.11 -9.26
N ASN A 330 7.52 -1.44 -9.23
CA ASN A 330 6.39 -2.22 -8.77
C ASN A 330 6.87 -3.10 -7.61
N SER A 331 6.24 -2.97 -6.45
CA SER A 331 6.65 -3.68 -5.23
C SER A 331 6.51 -5.19 -5.39
N GLN A 332 5.44 -5.65 -6.04
CA GLN A 332 5.20 -7.06 -6.29
C GLN A 332 6.25 -7.65 -7.22
N ALA A 333 6.59 -6.95 -8.30
CA ALA A 333 7.65 -7.39 -9.22
C ALA A 333 9.01 -7.49 -8.51
N PHE A 334 9.34 -6.53 -7.64
CA PHE A 334 10.56 -6.57 -6.84
C PHE A 334 10.57 -7.74 -5.84
N VAL A 335 9.47 -7.95 -5.12
CA VAL A 335 9.33 -9.07 -4.17
C VAL A 335 9.45 -10.40 -4.90
N SER A 336 8.78 -10.57 -6.04
CA SER A 336 8.86 -11.80 -6.85
C SER A 336 10.29 -12.06 -7.37
N TRP A 337 11.01 -11.04 -7.79
CA TRP A 337 12.42 -11.17 -8.15
C TRP A 337 13.31 -11.55 -6.94
N ALA A 338 13.09 -10.91 -5.80
CA ALA A 338 13.88 -11.12 -4.59
C ALA A 338 13.62 -12.48 -3.93
N ASP A 339 12.41 -13.03 -4.06
CA ASP A 339 12.02 -14.30 -3.42
C ASP A 339 12.89 -15.48 -3.91
N TYR A 340 13.34 -15.45 -5.16
CA TYR A 340 14.28 -16.45 -5.70
C TYR A 340 15.59 -16.54 -4.88
N PHE A 341 16.09 -15.40 -4.38
CA PHE A 341 17.32 -15.34 -3.61
C PHE A 341 17.11 -15.55 -2.11
N ARG A 342 15.85 -15.68 -1.65
CA ARG A 342 15.52 -15.81 -0.24
C ARG A 342 15.90 -17.21 0.26
N PRO A 343 16.80 -17.35 1.25
CA PRO A 343 17.16 -18.65 1.79
C PRO A 343 15.93 -19.42 2.29
N VAL A 344 15.83 -20.69 1.92
CA VAL A 344 14.83 -21.63 2.44
C VAL A 344 15.56 -22.69 3.26
N GLN A 345 15.14 -22.93 4.50
CA GLN A 345 15.61 -24.09 5.25
C GLN A 345 15.21 -25.35 4.45
N SER A 346 16.20 -26.14 4.04
CA SER A 346 15.95 -27.48 3.50
C SER A 346 15.36 -28.34 4.61
N LYS A 347 14.24 -29.01 4.34
CA LYS A 347 13.74 -30.05 5.25
C LYS A 347 14.77 -31.19 5.23
N GLY A 348 15.56 -31.28 6.29
CA GLY A 348 16.40 -32.44 6.60
C GLY A 348 15.58 -33.56 7.21
#